data_AF-A0A564TZS1-F1
#
_entry.id   AF-A0A564TZS1-F1
#
_cell.length_a   1.000
_cell.length_b   1.000
_cell.length_c   1.000
_cell.angle_alpha   90.00
_cell.angle_beta   90.00
_cell.angle_gamma   90.00
#
_symmetry.space_group_name_H-M   'P 1'
#
loop_
_entity.id
_entity.type
_entity.pdbx_description
1 polymer ?
#
loop_
_entity_poly.entity_id
_entity_poly.type
_entity_poly.pdbx_seq_one_letter_code
_entity_poly.pdbx_strand_id
1 'polypeptide(L)'
;MISGSLFLGNTRGQSIEKIYKKYIFKIVVLIAFWSCTYFVFRILNGNLKITSLKSVFGELLFGNYHLWYLWMIAGLYAVTPILNKIVEDNRLCRYFLILCAAVCWVPGMLEVVPALNKLVQDLLQDKMYLFLPAGYVGYYILGYYLCKNRLTDKQKNTILVAGIFGVAYAIIGGILYSQYTGEPSQATYNNLTLNIACYAAAVFMIFKDKVSAIQFTEKVKRRIFALGKATLGIYLIHVMFVQGISDRFMVATNFRHPFASIPIAILIFICAYFVGIVIQKIPFVGKWIV
;
A
#
# COMPACT_ATOMS: atom_id res chain seq x y z
N MET A 1 -5.99 -4.93 2.74
CA MET A 1 -7.41 -5.10 3.13
C MET A 1 -8.33 -5.44 1.97
N ILE A 2 -8.57 -4.54 0.99
CA ILE A 2 -9.50 -4.79 -0.14
C ILE A 2 -9.16 -6.09 -0.90
N SER A 3 -7.90 -6.27 -1.27
CA SER A 3 -7.48 -7.50 -1.96
C SER A 3 -7.76 -8.76 -1.14
N GLY A 4 -7.62 -8.70 0.19
CA GLY A 4 -7.87 -9.83 1.07
C GLY A 4 -9.35 -10.17 1.15
N SER A 5 -10.24 -9.16 1.26
CA SER A 5 -11.69 -9.40 1.29
C SER A 5 -12.23 -9.96 -0.03
N LEU A 6 -11.55 -9.73 -1.16
CA LEU A 6 -11.96 -10.22 -2.48
C LEU A 6 -11.41 -11.62 -2.83
N PHE A 7 -10.27 -12.00 -2.25
CA PHE A 7 -9.57 -13.25 -2.60
C PHE A 7 -9.73 -14.34 -1.54
N LEU A 8 -9.57 -13.99 -0.26
CA LEU A 8 -9.68 -14.95 0.84
C LEU A 8 -11.13 -15.43 0.99
N GLY A 9 -11.32 -16.74 1.16
CA GLY A 9 -12.62 -17.38 1.31
C GLY A 9 -13.55 -17.23 0.10
N ASN A 10 -13.02 -16.80 -1.05
CA ASN A 10 -13.78 -16.53 -2.28
C ASN A 10 -13.23 -17.32 -3.47
N THR A 11 -14.03 -17.47 -4.51
CA THR A 11 -13.67 -18.19 -5.76
C THR A 11 -12.45 -17.62 -6.49
N ARG A 12 -12.07 -16.36 -6.21
CA ARG A 12 -10.86 -15.73 -6.78
C ARG A 12 -9.57 -16.34 -6.24
N GLY A 13 -9.55 -16.75 -4.97
CA GLY A 13 -8.36 -17.27 -4.29
C GLY A 13 -8.30 -18.80 -4.16
N GLN A 14 -9.29 -19.55 -4.68
CA GLN A 14 -9.36 -21.00 -4.50
C GLN A 14 -8.49 -21.81 -5.48
N SER A 15 -8.34 -21.33 -6.73
CA SER A 15 -7.54 -22.04 -7.73
C SER A 15 -6.13 -21.48 -7.79
N ILE A 16 -5.15 -22.32 -7.46
CA ILE A 16 -3.71 -22.00 -7.58
C ILE A 16 -3.39 -21.62 -9.03
N GLU A 17 -3.88 -22.38 -10.00
CA GLU A 17 -3.66 -22.09 -11.42
C GLU A 17 -4.12 -20.68 -11.80
N LYS A 18 -5.33 -20.29 -11.37
CA LYS A 18 -5.88 -18.96 -11.64
C LYS A 18 -5.07 -17.86 -10.95
N ILE A 19 -4.59 -18.10 -9.73
CA ILE A 19 -3.70 -17.17 -9.00
C ILE A 19 -2.46 -16.86 -9.83
N TYR A 20 -1.75 -17.88 -10.30
CA TYR A 20 -0.49 -17.71 -11.01
C TYR A 20 -0.69 -17.22 -12.45
N LYS A 21 -1.53 -17.91 -13.25
CA LYS A 21 -1.67 -17.63 -14.68
C LYS A 21 -2.43 -16.33 -14.99
N LYS A 22 -3.32 -15.88 -14.09
CA LYS A 22 -4.14 -14.68 -14.34
C LYS A 22 -3.69 -13.47 -13.53
N TYR A 23 -3.57 -13.61 -12.21
CA TYR A 23 -3.38 -12.46 -11.33
C TYR A 23 -1.89 -12.12 -11.17
N ILE A 24 -1.06 -13.08 -10.75
CA ILE A 24 0.39 -12.87 -10.61
C ILE A 24 1.01 -12.58 -11.97
N PHE A 25 0.66 -13.32 -13.03
CA PHE A 25 1.15 -13.05 -14.37
C PHE A 25 0.89 -11.61 -14.82
N LYS A 26 -0.33 -11.08 -14.62
CA LYS A 26 -0.62 -9.66 -14.93
C LYS A 26 0.30 -8.72 -14.14
N ILE A 27 0.54 -8.99 -12.86
CA ILE A 27 1.44 -8.18 -12.03
C ILE A 27 2.88 -8.22 -12.55
N VAL A 28 3.39 -9.39 -12.93
CA VAL A 28 4.74 -9.53 -13.50
C VAL A 28 4.87 -8.76 -14.81
N VAL A 29 3.86 -8.81 -15.69
CA VAL A 29 3.81 -8.01 -16.92
C VAL A 29 3.86 -6.51 -16.61
N LEU A 30 3.09 -6.05 -15.60
CA LEU A 30 3.11 -4.65 -15.16
C LEU A 30 4.48 -4.24 -14.64
N ILE A 31 5.11 -5.05 -13.79
CA ILE A 31 6.44 -4.76 -13.26
C ILE A 31 7.45 -4.66 -14.40
N ALA A 32 7.48 -5.63 -15.31
CA ALA A 32 8.43 -5.64 -16.42
C ALA A 32 8.26 -4.39 -17.31
N PHE A 33 7.02 -4.07 -17.71
CA PHE A 33 6.76 -2.91 -18.55
C PHE A 33 7.11 -1.58 -17.87
N TRP A 34 6.67 -1.39 -16.62
CA TRP A 34 6.88 -0.13 -15.91
C TRP A 34 8.32 0.04 -15.46
N SER A 35 9.04 -1.03 -15.12
CA SER A 35 10.48 -0.95 -14.81
C SER A 35 11.27 -0.48 -16.03
N CYS A 36 11.00 -1.00 -17.22
CA CYS A 36 11.58 -0.50 -18.47
C CYS A 36 11.23 0.96 -18.73
N THR A 37 9.95 1.34 -18.58
CA THR A 37 9.49 2.71 -18.81
C THR A 37 10.18 3.69 -17.86
N TYR A 38 10.31 3.32 -16.60
CA TYR A 38 10.96 4.14 -15.59
C TYR A 38 12.48 4.22 -15.73
N PHE A 39 13.11 3.14 -16.20
CA PHE A 39 14.53 3.15 -16.56
C PHE A 39 14.80 4.20 -17.65
N VAL A 40 14.01 4.20 -18.73
CA VAL A 40 14.11 5.21 -19.80
C VAL A 40 13.83 6.63 -19.26
N PHE A 41 12.77 6.80 -18.47
CA PHE A 41 12.42 8.09 -17.87
C PHE A 41 13.55 8.67 -17.00
N ARG A 42 14.22 7.84 -16.19
CA ARG A 42 15.32 8.28 -15.32
C ARG A 42 16.58 8.65 -16.11
N ILE A 43 16.86 7.94 -17.21
CA ILE A 43 17.95 8.30 -18.14
C ILE A 43 17.67 9.67 -18.77
N LEU A 44 16.47 9.86 -19.32
CA LEU A 44 16.10 11.12 -19.98
C LEU A 44 16.11 12.32 -19.03
N ASN A 45 15.80 12.12 -17.75
CA ASN A 45 15.86 13.16 -16.73
C ASN A 45 17.28 13.38 -16.15
N GLY A 46 18.30 12.64 -16.60
CA GLY A 46 19.66 12.73 -16.08
C GLY A 46 19.85 12.15 -14.67
N ASN A 47 18.83 11.48 -14.13
CA ASN A 47 18.81 10.92 -12.77
C ASN A 47 19.51 9.55 -12.67
N LEU A 48 19.92 8.96 -13.79
CA LEU A 48 20.61 7.68 -13.83
C LEU A 48 21.81 7.76 -14.77
N LYS A 49 23.01 7.53 -14.23
CA LYS A 49 24.22 7.27 -15.03
C LYS A 49 24.42 5.76 -15.12
N ILE A 50 24.48 5.24 -16.35
CA ILE A 50 24.74 3.82 -16.58
C ILE A 50 26.21 3.55 -16.30
N THR A 51 26.50 2.90 -15.17
CA THR A 51 27.88 2.59 -14.75
C THR A 51 28.29 1.15 -15.07
N SER A 52 27.33 0.23 -15.20
CA SER A 52 27.59 -1.18 -15.55
C SER A 52 26.36 -1.91 -16.09
N LEU A 53 26.56 -3.04 -16.78
CA LEU A 53 25.46 -3.94 -17.16
C LEU A 53 24.69 -4.47 -15.96
N LYS A 54 25.38 -4.76 -14.85
CA LYS A 54 24.74 -5.23 -13.60
C LYS A 54 23.78 -4.18 -13.02
N SER A 55 24.14 -2.89 -13.07
CA SER A 55 23.23 -1.81 -12.66
C SER A 55 22.00 -1.70 -13.56
N VAL A 56 22.14 -1.97 -14.86
CA VAL A 56 20.99 -1.98 -15.78
C VAL A 56 20.01 -3.10 -15.44
N PHE A 57 20.52 -4.31 -15.23
CA PHE A 57 19.66 -5.44 -14.83
C PHE A 57 18.98 -5.22 -13.49
N GLY A 58 19.69 -4.65 -12.51
CA GLY A 58 19.09 -4.29 -11.22
C GLY A 58 17.95 -3.28 -11.37
N GLU A 59 18.18 -2.20 -12.10
CA GLU A 59 17.18 -1.16 -12.34
C GLU A 59 15.95 -1.67 -13.12
N LEU A 60 16.15 -2.58 -14.07
CA LEU A 60 15.05 -3.20 -14.83
C LEU A 60 14.27 -4.24 -14.02
N LEU A 61 14.90 -4.88 -13.04
CA LEU A 61 14.26 -5.96 -12.26
C LEU A 61 13.54 -5.44 -11.03
N PHE A 62 14.15 -4.50 -10.30
CA PHE A 62 13.54 -3.90 -9.11
C PHE A 62 12.62 -2.73 -9.46
N GLY A 63 12.89 -2.06 -10.59
CA GLY A 63 12.12 -0.92 -11.06
C GLY A 63 12.23 0.29 -10.14
N ASN A 64 11.33 1.26 -10.33
CA ASN A 64 11.28 2.42 -9.44
C ASN A 64 10.73 2.07 -8.06
N TYR A 65 11.12 2.85 -7.06
CA TYR A 65 10.87 2.54 -5.64
C TYR A 65 9.42 2.14 -5.37
N HIS A 66 8.41 2.85 -5.90
CA HIS A 66 6.99 2.59 -5.61
C HIS A 66 6.48 1.25 -6.11
N LEU A 67 7.13 0.62 -7.11
CA LEU A 67 6.72 -0.68 -7.67
C LEU A 67 6.87 -1.84 -6.68
N TRP A 68 7.52 -1.61 -5.52
CA TRP A 68 7.59 -2.57 -4.41
C TRP A 68 6.21 -3.14 -4.03
N TYR A 69 5.15 -2.33 -4.11
CA TYR A 69 3.79 -2.76 -3.76
C TYR A 69 3.28 -3.86 -4.71
N LEU A 70 3.67 -3.84 -5.99
CA LEU A 70 3.33 -4.91 -6.95
C LEU A 70 3.98 -6.24 -6.58
N TRP A 71 5.26 -6.21 -6.18
CA TRP A 71 5.95 -7.39 -5.65
C TRP A 71 5.28 -7.91 -4.39
N MET A 72 4.96 -7.02 -3.45
CA MET A 72 4.29 -7.36 -2.20
C MET A 72 2.92 -8.01 -2.46
N ILE A 73 2.07 -7.44 -3.32
CA ILE A 73 0.74 -7.99 -3.59
C ILE A 73 0.81 -9.31 -4.38
N ALA A 74 1.80 -9.49 -5.26
CA ALA A 74 2.07 -10.78 -5.90
C ALA A 74 2.44 -11.86 -4.87
N GLY A 75 3.27 -11.52 -3.88
CA GLY A 75 3.58 -12.39 -2.74
C GLY A 75 2.33 -12.77 -1.95
N LEU A 76 1.47 -11.79 -1.62
CA LEU A 76 0.19 -12.06 -0.94
C LEU A 76 -0.73 -13.00 -1.74
N TYR A 77 -0.77 -12.84 -3.07
CA TYR A 77 -1.52 -13.73 -3.94
C TYR A 77 -0.93 -15.14 -3.96
N ALA A 78 0.39 -15.28 -4.00
CA ALA A 78 1.05 -16.59 -3.96
C ALA A 78 0.73 -17.37 -2.67
N VAL A 79 0.70 -16.69 -1.51
CA VAL A 79 0.38 -17.33 -0.22
C VAL A 79 -1.13 -17.49 0.04
N THR A 80 -1.99 -16.87 -0.78
CA THR A 80 -3.45 -16.91 -0.60
C THR A 80 -4.05 -18.31 -0.40
N PRO A 81 -3.62 -19.37 -1.12
CA PRO A 81 -4.14 -20.72 -0.90
C PRO A 81 -3.91 -21.23 0.53
N ILE A 82 -2.77 -20.90 1.12
CA ILE A 82 -2.43 -21.24 2.51
C ILE A 82 -3.27 -20.39 3.47
N LEU A 83 -3.35 -19.08 3.21
CA LEU A 83 -4.14 -18.17 4.03
C LEU A 83 -5.64 -18.51 4.03
N ASN A 84 -6.16 -19.09 2.95
CA ASN A 84 -7.55 -19.58 2.91
C ASN A 84 -7.82 -20.59 4.04
N LYS A 85 -6.86 -21.47 4.36
CA LYS A 85 -6.99 -22.42 5.46
C LYS A 85 -6.99 -21.75 6.83
N ILE A 86 -6.23 -20.68 6.99
CA ILE A 86 -6.21 -19.90 8.23
C ILE A 86 -7.55 -19.21 8.47
N VAL A 87 -8.19 -18.69 7.41
CA VAL A 87 -9.43 -17.94 7.54
C VAL A 87 -10.71 -18.78 7.57
N GLU A 88 -10.60 -20.09 7.33
CA GLU A 88 -11.69 -21.06 7.51
C GLU A 88 -12.11 -21.14 8.99
N ASP A 89 -11.15 -21.09 9.92
CA ASP A 89 -11.41 -21.01 11.36
C ASP A 89 -11.30 -19.57 11.89
N ASN A 90 -12.41 -19.03 12.37
CA ASN A 90 -12.46 -17.70 12.98
C ASN A 90 -11.56 -17.53 14.21
N ARG A 91 -11.30 -18.58 14.99
CA ARG A 91 -10.39 -18.53 16.14
C ARG A 91 -8.95 -18.38 15.66
N LEU A 92 -8.54 -19.23 14.70
CA LEU A 92 -7.21 -19.17 14.10
C LEU A 92 -6.97 -17.84 13.37
N CYS A 93 -7.96 -17.33 12.65
CA CYS A 93 -7.93 -16.02 12.00
C CYS A 93 -7.68 -14.88 13.00
N ARG A 94 -8.39 -14.86 14.14
CA ARG A 94 -8.15 -13.88 15.21
C ARG A 94 -6.78 -14.03 15.85
N TYR A 95 -6.36 -15.27 16.13
CA TYR A 95 -5.04 -15.56 16.68
C TYR A 95 -3.94 -15.04 15.74
N PHE A 96 -4.06 -15.29 14.44
CA PHE A 96 -3.11 -14.80 13.45
C PHE A 96 -3.05 -13.26 13.41
N LEU A 97 -4.19 -12.58 13.50
CA LEU A 97 -4.21 -11.11 13.58
C LEU A 97 -3.54 -10.57 14.85
N ILE A 98 -3.73 -11.24 15.99
CA ILE A 98 -3.04 -10.89 17.24
C ILE A 98 -1.53 -11.11 17.08
N LEU A 99 -1.12 -12.20 16.43
CA LEU A 99 0.29 -12.47 16.15
C LEU A 99 0.90 -11.39 15.24
N CYS A 100 0.21 -10.99 14.16
CA CYS A 100 0.64 -9.86 13.31
C CYS A 100 0.75 -8.56 14.11
N ALA A 101 -0.19 -8.30 15.02
CA ALA A 101 -0.13 -7.13 15.88
C ALA A 101 1.09 -7.17 16.79
N ALA A 102 1.34 -8.29 17.46
CA ALA A 102 2.43 -8.45 18.42
C ALA A 102 3.82 -8.48 17.78
N VAL A 103 3.95 -9.08 16.60
CA VAL A 103 5.24 -9.32 15.93
C VAL A 103 5.57 -8.25 14.88
N CYS A 104 4.57 -7.56 14.32
CA CYS A 104 4.81 -6.54 13.29
C CYS A 104 4.34 -5.16 13.72
N TRP A 105 3.05 -5.01 14.02
CA TRP A 105 2.47 -3.67 14.15
C TRP A 105 2.88 -2.92 15.41
N VAL A 106 2.91 -3.60 16.56
CA VAL A 106 3.39 -3.04 17.82
C VAL A 106 4.89 -2.77 17.74
N PRO A 107 5.74 -3.74 17.35
CA PRO A 107 7.16 -3.51 17.06
C PRO A 107 7.45 -2.30 16.18
N GLY A 108 6.74 -2.15 15.06
CA GLY A 108 6.91 -1.01 14.15
C GLY A 108 6.60 0.33 14.83
N MET A 109 5.64 0.37 15.74
CA MET A 109 5.32 1.59 16.50
C MET A 109 6.41 1.95 17.53
N LEU A 110 7.22 0.98 17.96
CA LEU A 110 8.31 1.17 18.92
C LEU A 110 9.62 1.66 18.27
N GLU A 111 9.69 1.72 16.94
CA GLU A 111 10.87 2.20 16.20
C GLU A 111 11.30 3.62 16.62
N VAL A 112 10.34 4.45 17.06
CA VAL A 112 10.57 5.82 17.51
C VAL A 112 11.31 5.92 18.84
N VAL A 113 11.41 4.82 19.61
CA VAL A 113 12.13 4.77 20.89
C VAL A 113 13.41 3.95 20.68
N PRO A 114 14.60 4.57 20.55
CA PRO A 114 15.82 3.87 20.13
C PRO A 114 16.17 2.64 20.99
N ALA A 115 16.01 2.76 22.31
CA ALA A 115 16.28 1.66 23.25
C ALA A 115 15.35 0.44 23.02
N LEU A 116 14.06 0.69 22.75
CA LEU A 116 13.09 -0.36 22.47
C LEU A 116 13.25 -0.90 21.06
N ASN A 117 13.54 -0.04 20.08
CA ASN A 117 13.78 -0.46 18.71
C ASN A 117 14.91 -1.49 18.65
N LYS A 118 16.07 -1.20 19.26
CA LYS A 118 17.19 -2.15 19.30
C LYS A 118 16.79 -3.49 19.93
N LEU A 119 16.14 -3.46 21.10
CA LEU A 119 15.68 -4.67 21.78
C LEU A 119 14.73 -5.50 20.91
N VAL A 120 13.80 -4.84 20.22
CA VAL A 120 12.82 -5.46 19.33
C VAL A 120 13.50 -6.08 18.10
N GLN A 121 14.46 -5.39 17.48
CA GLN A 121 15.22 -5.93 16.36
C GLN A 121 16.05 -7.15 16.78
N ASP A 122 16.80 -7.05 17.87
CA ASP A 122 17.61 -8.14 18.40
C ASP A 122 16.72 -9.38 18.70
N LEU A 123 15.55 -9.18 19.32
CA LEU A 123 14.63 -10.28 19.63
C LEU A 123 14.00 -10.88 18.38
N LEU A 124 13.38 -10.07 17.52
CA LEU A 124 12.58 -10.56 16.41
C LEU A 124 13.44 -11.04 15.24
N GLN A 125 14.49 -10.30 14.88
CA GLN A 125 15.34 -10.63 13.74
C GLN A 125 16.45 -11.62 14.14
N ASP A 126 17.19 -11.34 15.22
CA ASP A 126 18.40 -12.11 15.52
C ASP A 126 18.15 -13.34 16.41
N LYS A 127 17.10 -13.34 17.24
CA LYS A 127 16.75 -14.49 18.08
C LYS A 127 15.64 -15.35 17.48
N MET A 128 14.53 -14.72 17.09
CA MET A 128 13.36 -15.44 16.59
C MET A 128 13.41 -15.68 15.08
N TYR A 129 14.30 -15.01 14.34
CA TYR A 129 14.37 -15.05 12.86
C TYR A 129 12.99 -14.81 12.19
N LEU A 130 12.16 -13.99 12.84
CA LEU A 130 10.88 -13.57 12.33
C LEU A 130 11.08 -12.42 11.36
N PHE A 131 11.20 -12.77 10.08
CA PHE A 131 11.15 -11.78 9.03
C PHE A 131 9.74 -11.15 8.99
N LEU A 132 9.69 -9.83 8.82
CA LEU A 132 8.49 -9.00 8.90
C LEU A 132 7.53 -8.96 7.66
N PRO A 133 7.55 -9.87 6.63
CA PRO A 133 6.50 -9.87 5.62
C PRO A 133 5.09 -10.14 6.16
N ALA A 134 4.99 -10.71 7.38
CA ALA A 134 3.71 -11.03 8.03
C ALA A 134 2.82 -9.80 8.27
N GLY A 135 3.38 -8.58 8.37
CA GLY A 135 2.60 -7.37 8.60
C GLY A 135 1.60 -7.09 7.46
N TYR A 136 2.01 -7.27 6.20
CA TYR A 136 1.12 -7.10 5.04
C TYR A 136 0.09 -8.24 4.92
N VAL A 137 0.46 -9.45 5.34
CA VAL A 137 -0.48 -10.58 5.47
C VAL A 137 -1.55 -10.25 6.51
N GLY A 138 -1.18 -9.60 7.62
CA GLY A 138 -2.11 -9.07 8.61
C GLY A 138 -3.14 -8.13 8.00
N TYR A 139 -2.73 -7.16 7.17
CA TYR A 139 -3.67 -6.28 6.46
C TYR A 139 -4.55 -7.03 5.46
N TYR A 140 -4.06 -8.11 4.87
CA TYR A 140 -4.79 -8.94 3.93
C TYR A 140 -5.91 -9.69 4.67
N ILE A 141 -5.58 -10.41 5.73
CA ILE A 141 -6.54 -11.15 6.57
C ILE A 141 -7.50 -10.21 7.29
N LEU A 142 -7.03 -9.06 7.80
CA LEU A 142 -7.88 -8.10 8.49
C LEU A 142 -9.01 -7.58 7.59
N GLY A 143 -8.71 -7.35 6.31
CA GLY A 143 -9.74 -6.98 5.33
C GLY A 143 -10.81 -8.06 5.15
N TYR A 144 -10.40 -9.33 5.09
CA TYR A 144 -11.34 -10.45 5.06
C TYR A 144 -12.16 -10.52 6.36
N TYR A 145 -11.50 -10.47 7.52
CA TYR A 145 -12.12 -10.58 8.83
C TYR A 145 -13.21 -9.52 9.05
N LEU A 146 -12.89 -8.25 8.78
CA LEU A 146 -13.85 -7.15 8.90
C LEU A 146 -15.00 -7.24 7.89
N CYS A 147 -14.77 -7.85 6.73
CA CYS A 147 -15.80 -8.00 5.69
C CYS A 147 -16.77 -9.15 6.01
N LYS A 148 -16.24 -10.31 6.40
CA LYS A 148 -17.02 -11.55 6.59
C LYS A 148 -17.74 -11.60 7.93
N ASN A 149 -17.14 -11.06 8.99
CA ASN A 149 -17.66 -11.20 10.34
C ASN A 149 -18.61 -10.07 10.69
N ARG A 150 -19.68 -10.41 11.42
CA ARG A 150 -20.58 -9.42 12.03
C ARG A 150 -19.92 -8.87 13.29
N LEU A 151 -19.50 -7.61 13.23
CA LEU A 151 -18.94 -6.90 14.37
C LEU A 151 -20.06 -6.27 15.19
N THR A 152 -19.92 -6.29 16.52
CA THR A 152 -20.81 -5.56 17.42
C THR A 152 -20.55 -4.06 17.33
N ASP A 153 -21.53 -3.22 17.69
CA ASP A 153 -21.35 -1.76 17.65
C ASP A 153 -20.21 -1.29 18.56
N LYS A 154 -19.99 -1.98 19.69
CA LYS A 154 -18.83 -1.73 20.56
C LYS A 154 -17.52 -1.95 19.81
N GLN A 155 -17.37 -3.07 19.09
CA GLN A 155 -16.16 -3.37 18.31
C GLN A 155 -15.95 -2.33 17.20
N LYS A 156 -17.02 -1.94 16.50
CA LYS A 156 -16.95 -0.90 15.47
C LYS A 156 -16.51 0.44 16.06
N ASN A 157 -17.10 0.86 17.16
CA ASN A 157 -16.71 2.10 17.83
C ASN A 157 -15.26 2.05 18.32
N THR A 158 -14.81 0.92 18.88
CA THR A 158 -13.41 0.74 19.25
C THR A 158 -12.47 0.91 18.06
N ILE A 159 -12.77 0.30 16.90
CA ILE A 159 -11.96 0.44 15.69
C ILE A 159 -11.92 1.90 15.21
N LEU A 160 -13.07 2.60 15.22
CA LEU A 160 -13.13 4.01 14.82
C LEU A 160 -12.30 4.90 15.74
N VAL A 161 -12.48 4.76 17.05
CA VAL A 161 -11.74 5.53 18.06
C VAL A 161 -10.24 5.24 17.94
N ALA A 162 -9.85 3.97 17.83
CA ALA A 162 -8.45 3.58 17.63
C ALA A 162 -7.88 4.14 16.32
N GLY A 163 -8.68 4.22 15.25
CA GLY A 163 -8.28 4.84 13.99
C GLY A 163 -8.05 6.36 14.12
N ILE A 164 -8.92 7.08 14.85
CA ILE A 164 -8.76 8.51 15.11
C ILE A 164 -7.49 8.77 15.92
N PHE A 165 -7.29 8.03 17.02
CA PHE A 165 -6.05 8.11 17.79
C PHE A 165 -4.82 7.72 16.95
N GLY A 166 -4.97 6.76 16.04
CA GLY A 166 -3.90 6.35 15.16
C GLY A 166 -3.46 7.46 14.19
N VAL A 167 -4.41 8.25 13.67
CA VAL A 167 -4.13 9.44 12.86
C VAL A 167 -3.49 10.54 13.70
N ALA A 168 -4.02 10.80 14.89
CA ALA A 168 -3.45 11.79 15.80
C ALA A 168 -1.99 11.46 16.15
N TYR A 169 -1.70 10.20 16.47
CA TYR A 169 -0.34 9.72 16.72
C TYR A 169 0.57 9.87 15.50
N ALA A 170 0.09 9.50 14.30
CA ALA A 170 0.87 9.64 13.07
C ALA A 170 1.30 11.09 12.82
N ILE A 171 0.36 12.04 12.96
CA ILE A 171 0.59 13.47 12.70
C ILE A 171 1.43 14.08 13.82
N ILE A 172 0.94 14.02 15.06
CA ILE A 172 1.58 14.69 16.21
C ILE A 172 2.94 14.04 16.49
N GLY A 173 2.96 12.70 16.55
CA GLY A 173 4.21 11.97 16.74
C GLY A 173 5.21 12.23 15.61
N GLY A 174 4.76 12.31 14.36
CA GLY A 174 5.65 12.58 13.23
C GLY A 174 6.30 13.96 13.32
N ILE A 175 5.54 14.98 13.72
CA ILE A 175 6.06 16.33 13.95
C ILE A 175 7.07 16.32 15.10
N LEU A 176 6.70 15.78 16.25
CA LEU A 176 7.57 15.76 17.45
C LEU A 176 8.85 14.96 17.22
N TYR A 177 8.75 13.79 16.57
CA TYR A 177 9.89 12.94 16.30
C TYR A 177 10.83 13.55 15.26
N SER A 178 10.30 14.21 14.23
CA SER A 178 11.12 14.93 13.26
C SER A 178 11.83 16.13 13.89
N GLN A 179 11.19 16.82 14.84
CA GLN A 179 11.83 17.89 15.62
C GLN A 179 12.94 17.36 16.53
N TYR A 180 12.72 16.22 17.18
CA TYR A 180 13.69 15.58 18.06
C TYR A 180 14.93 15.10 17.30
N THR A 181 14.75 14.51 16.12
CA THR A 181 15.84 13.99 15.28
C THR A 181 16.50 15.05 14.41
N GLY A 182 15.83 16.18 14.19
CA GLY A 182 16.30 17.22 13.27
C GLY A 182 16.08 16.89 11.78
N GLU A 183 15.46 15.76 11.47
CA GLU A 183 15.27 15.27 10.11
C GLU A 183 13.81 14.81 9.86
N PRO A 184 13.28 14.95 8.63
CA PRO A 184 11.98 14.40 8.28
C PRO A 184 11.95 12.87 8.47
N SER A 185 11.00 12.37 9.26
CA SER A 185 10.88 10.94 9.53
C SER A 185 9.49 10.38 9.23
N GLN A 186 9.44 9.13 8.78
CA GLN A 186 8.21 8.37 8.56
C GLN A 186 7.90 7.36 9.67
N ALA A 187 8.72 7.29 10.73
CA ALA A 187 8.65 6.23 11.73
C ALA A 187 7.25 6.09 12.38
N THR A 188 6.56 7.20 12.64
CA THR A 188 5.23 7.21 13.28
C THR A 188 4.07 6.90 12.32
N TYR A 189 4.31 6.90 11.02
CA TYR A 189 3.30 6.60 10.00
C TYR A 189 3.74 5.55 8.98
N ASN A 190 4.72 4.73 9.36
CA ASN A 190 5.16 3.59 8.58
C ASN A 190 3.99 2.59 8.42
N ASN A 191 3.93 1.93 7.26
CA ASN A 191 2.85 1.03 6.87
C ASN A 191 2.68 -0.16 7.82
N LEU A 192 3.70 -0.55 8.56
CA LEU A 192 3.67 -1.70 9.46
C LEU A 192 3.56 -1.29 10.94
N THR A 193 2.93 -0.17 11.23
CA THR A 193 2.68 0.29 12.59
C THR A 193 1.22 0.04 13.02
N LEU A 194 0.99 -0.14 14.32
CA LEU A 194 -0.34 -0.41 14.86
C LEU A 194 -1.31 0.76 14.63
N ASN A 195 -0.84 2.00 14.75
CA ASN A 195 -1.67 3.17 14.49
C ASN A 195 -2.16 3.21 13.02
N ILE A 196 -1.31 2.87 12.05
CA ILE A 196 -1.71 2.77 10.64
C ILE A 196 -2.63 1.58 10.41
N ALA A 197 -2.44 0.45 11.10
CA ALA A 197 -3.36 -0.69 11.05
C ALA A 197 -4.76 -0.32 11.53
N CYS A 198 -4.87 0.36 12.66
CA CYS A 198 -6.13 0.86 13.21
C CYS A 198 -6.79 1.90 12.29
N TYR A 199 -6.02 2.85 11.76
CA TYR A 199 -6.50 3.84 10.79
C TYR A 199 -7.07 3.17 9.53
N ALA A 200 -6.31 2.27 8.91
CA ALA A 200 -6.75 1.55 7.72
C ALA A 200 -8.00 0.71 7.99
N ALA A 201 -8.09 0.08 9.18
CA ALA A 201 -9.26 -0.67 9.61
C ALA A 201 -10.51 0.22 9.74
N ALA A 202 -10.35 1.40 10.35
CA ALA A 202 -11.43 2.38 10.49
C ALA A 202 -11.93 2.87 9.13
N VAL A 203 -11.02 3.29 8.24
CA VAL A 203 -11.38 3.73 6.89
C VAL A 203 -12.09 2.60 6.13
N PHE A 204 -11.52 1.40 6.11
CA PHE A 204 -12.13 0.26 5.43
C PHE A 204 -13.55 -0.02 5.94
N MET A 205 -13.75 0.02 7.26
CA MET A 205 -15.05 -0.21 7.87
C MET A 205 -16.06 0.92 7.58
N ILE A 206 -15.64 2.18 7.55
CA ILE A 206 -16.51 3.30 7.14
C ILE A 206 -17.02 3.08 5.72
N PHE A 207 -16.13 2.72 4.78
CA PHE A 207 -16.53 2.45 3.41
C PHE A 207 -17.44 1.22 3.30
N LYS A 208 -17.10 0.15 4.02
CA LYS A 208 -17.85 -1.10 4.02
C LYS A 208 -19.26 -0.95 4.63
N ASP A 209 -19.41 -0.23 5.74
CA ASP A 209 -20.68 -0.20 6.50
C ASP A 209 -21.50 1.08 6.24
N LYS A 210 -20.86 2.25 6.08
CA LYS A 210 -21.56 3.54 5.92
C LYS A 210 -21.70 3.93 4.46
N VAL A 211 -20.61 3.92 3.70
CA VAL A 211 -20.64 4.39 2.29
C VAL A 211 -21.41 3.42 1.40
N SER A 212 -21.29 2.12 1.65
CA SER A 212 -22.04 1.09 0.91
C SER A 212 -23.56 1.17 1.09
N ALA A 213 -24.03 1.75 2.20
CA ALA A 213 -25.45 1.93 2.48
C ALA A 213 -26.05 3.14 1.73
N ILE A 214 -25.20 4.02 1.18
CA ILE A 214 -25.64 5.21 0.45
C ILE A 214 -26.21 4.80 -0.90
N GLN A 215 -27.43 5.25 -1.19
CA GLN A 215 -28.10 5.05 -2.48
C GLN A 215 -27.62 6.08 -3.51
N PHE A 216 -26.52 5.76 -4.20
CA PHE A 216 -26.00 6.63 -5.26
C PHE A 216 -26.86 6.58 -6.54
N THR A 217 -26.96 7.71 -7.23
CA THR A 217 -27.53 7.75 -8.58
C THR A 217 -26.66 6.99 -9.59
N GLU A 218 -27.25 6.49 -10.67
CA GLU A 218 -26.52 5.74 -11.70
C GLU A 218 -25.36 6.54 -12.32
N LYS A 219 -25.52 7.85 -12.47
CA LYS A 219 -24.46 8.75 -12.95
C LYS A 219 -23.27 8.77 -12.00
N VAL A 220 -23.53 8.84 -10.69
CA VAL A 220 -22.47 8.84 -9.66
C VAL A 220 -21.80 7.47 -9.58
N LYS A 221 -22.57 6.38 -9.58
CA LYS A 221 -22.02 5.01 -9.64
C LYS A 221 -21.07 4.83 -10.82
N ARG A 222 -21.47 5.24 -12.02
CA ARG A 222 -20.63 5.17 -13.23
C ARG A 222 -19.31 5.92 -13.05
N ARG A 223 -19.32 7.11 -12.44
CA ARG A 223 -18.10 7.89 -12.15
C ARG A 223 -17.20 7.19 -11.13
N ILE A 224 -17.77 6.67 -10.04
CA ILE A 224 -17.02 5.91 -9.03
C ILE A 224 -16.36 4.68 -9.66
N PHE A 225 -17.08 3.92 -10.48
CA PHE A 225 -16.52 2.77 -11.19
C PHE A 225 -15.43 3.16 -12.20
N ALA A 226 -15.61 4.27 -12.92
CA ALA A 226 -14.59 4.78 -13.85
C ALA A 226 -13.31 5.16 -13.11
N LEU A 227 -13.42 5.90 -12.00
CA LEU A 227 -12.28 6.24 -11.13
C LEU A 227 -11.62 4.97 -10.59
N GLY A 228 -12.41 4.03 -10.08
CA GLY A 228 -11.93 2.74 -9.57
C GLY A 228 -11.11 1.97 -10.61
N LYS A 229 -11.56 1.94 -11.87
CA LYS A 229 -10.84 1.30 -12.98
C LYS A 229 -9.53 2.01 -13.35
N ALA A 230 -9.42 3.30 -13.10
CA ALA A 230 -8.22 4.08 -13.40
C ALA A 230 -7.16 4.06 -12.28
N THR A 231 -7.52 3.61 -11.07
CA THR A 231 -6.62 3.65 -9.88
C THR A 231 -5.28 2.95 -10.10
N LEU A 232 -5.26 1.81 -10.78
CA LEU A 232 -4.02 1.08 -11.07
C LEU A 232 -3.10 1.90 -11.99
N GLY A 233 -3.64 2.50 -13.06
CA GLY A 233 -2.88 3.40 -13.93
C GLY A 233 -2.35 4.62 -13.21
N ILE A 234 -3.17 5.26 -12.38
CA ILE A 234 -2.75 6.40 -11.55
C ILE A 234 -1.57 5.99 -10.68
N TYR A 235 -1.67 4.87 -9.98
CA TYR A 235 -0.60 4.33 -9.15
C TYR A 235 0.68 4.04 -9.95
N LEU A 236 0.57 3.55 -11.17
CA LEU A 236 1.74 3.24 -11.99
C LEU A 236 2.45 4.49 -12.53
N ILE A 237 1.70 5.54 -12.86
CA ILE A 237 2.22 6.73 -13.57
C ILE A 237 2.62 7.85 -12.61
N HIS A 238 1.92 8.01 -11.48
CA HIS A 238 2.01 9.23 -10.66
C HIS A 238 3.43 9.61 -10.24
N VAL A 239 4.32 8.63 -9.99
CA VAL A 239 5.71 8.92 -9.60
C VAL A 239 6.50 9.65 -10.68
N MET A 240 6.15 9.51 -11.97
CA MET A 240 6.77 10.33 -13.03
C MET A 240 6.46 11.82 -12.83
N PHE A 241 5.23 12.12 -12.42
CA PHE A 241 4.83 13.49 -12.11
C PHE A 241 5.37 13.97 -10.76
N VAL A 242 5.51 13.08 -9.77
CA VAL A 242 6.20 13.42 -8.50
C VAL A 242 7.63 13.86 -8.80
N GLN A 243 8.40 13.04 -9.52
CA GLN A 243 9.80 13.33 -9.87
C GLN A 243 9.93 14.52 -10.85
N GLY A 244 8.99 14.67 -11.77
CA GLY A 244 9.01 15.74 -12.77
C GLY A 244 8.51 17.10 -12.28
N ILE A 245 7.61 17.13 -11.30
CA ILE A 245 6.94 18.35 -10.82
C ILE A 245 7.24 18.59 -9.35
N SER A 246 6.81 17.69 -8.46
CA SER A 246 6.89 17.91 -7.00
C SER A 246 8.33 18.04 -6.52
N ASP A 247 9.20 17.08 -6.86
CA ASP A 247 10.57 17.06 -6.37
C ASP A 247 11.34 18.30 -6.86
N ARG A 248 11.16 18.66 -8.13
CA ARG A 248 11.76 19.87 -8.71
C ARG A 248 11.23 21.14 -8.05
N PHE A 249 9.94 21.23 -7.79
CA PHE A 249 9.34 22.37 -7.10
C PHE A 249 9.86 22.51 -5.67
N MET A 250 9.94 21.40 -4.93
CA MET A 250 10.41 21.40 -3.54
C MET A 250 11.89 21.80 -3.45
N VAL A 251 12.73 21.29 -4.35
CA VAL A 251 14.14 21.70 -4.45
C VAL A 251 14.26 23.19 -4.85
N ALA A 252 13.52 23.64 -5.86
CA ALA A 252 13.57 25.03 -6.33
C ALA A 252 13.08 26.03 -5.27
N THR A 253 12.15 25.63 -4.41
CA THR A 253 11.63 26.47 -3.32
C THR A 253 12.35 26.27 -1.99
N ASN A 254 13.38 25.42 -1.95
CA ASN A 254 14.10 25.03 -0.74
C ASN A 254 13.13 24.65 0.41
N PHE A 255 12.09 23.89 0.07
CA PHE A 255 11.07 23.37 0.99
C PHE A 255 10.30 24.43 1.81
N ARG A 256 10.32 25.71 1.39
CA ARG A 256 9.69 26.83 2.14
C ARG A 256 8.17 26.84 2.12
N HIS A 257 7.54 26.10 1.21
CA HIS A 257 6.09 26.11 1.01
C HIS A 257 5.47 24.70 1.17
N PRO A 258 5.46 24.13 2.38
CA PRO A 258 4.95 22.77 2.60
C PRO A 258 3.48 22.61 2.21
N PHE A 259 2.65 23.64 2.39
CA PHE A 259 1.24 23.60 1.99
C PHE A 259 1.01 23.57 0.47
N ALA A 260 2.00 23.97 -0.33
CA ALA A 260 1.93 23.83 -1.79
C ALA A 260 1.93 22.36 -2.23
N SER A 261 2.36 21.43 -1.36
CA SER A 261 2.27 19.98 -1.61
C SER A 261 0.82 19.51 -1.86
N ILE A 262 -0.18 20.14 -1.24
CA ILE A 262 -1.59 19.78 -1.40
C ILE A 262 -2.10 20.05 -2.83
N PRO A 263 -2.05 21.29 -3.36
CA PRO A 263 -2.46 21.55 -4.73
C PRO A 263 -1.58 20.81 -5.75
N ILE A 264 -0.28 20.62 -5.48
CA ILE A 264 0.60 19.83 -6.35
C ILE A 264 0.16 18.36 -6.39
N ALA A 265 -0.19 17.75 -5.26
CA ALA A 265 -0.70 16.38 -5.21
C ALA A 265 -2.02 16.22 -5.98
N ILE A 266 -2.93 17.20 -5.89
CA ILE A 266 -4.17 17.23 -6.67
C ILE A 266 -3.85 17.31 -8.17
N LEU A 267 -2.92 18.18 -8.57
CA LEU A 267 -2.47 18.30 -9.95
C LEU A 267 -1.89 16.98 -10.47
N ILE A 268 -0.99 16.35 -9.70
CA ILE A 268 -0.39 15.05 -10.01
C ILE A 268 -1.47 13.99 -10.20
N PHE A 269 -2.46 13.92 -9.30
CA PHE A 269 -3.57 12.98 -9.40
C PHE A 269 -4.36 13.19 -10.69
N ILE A 270 -4.70 14.44 -11.03
CA ILE A 270 -5.44 14.78 -12.25
C ILE A 270 -4.63 14.40 -13.50
N CYS A 271 -3.35 14.78 -13.56
CA CYS A 271 -2.48 14.43 -14.68
C CYS A 271 -2.33 12.92 -14.84
N ALA A 272 -2.07 12.20 -13.76
CA ALA A 272 -1.95 10.74 -13.76
C ALA A 272 -3.27 10.05 -14.18
N TYR A 273 -4.42 10.60 -13.77
CA TYR A 273 -5.73 10.11 -14.19
C TYR A 273 -5.95 10.26 -15.70
N PHE A 274 -5.66 11.43 -16.26
CA PHE A 274 -5.83 11.67 -17.69
C PHE A 274 -4.88 10.81 -18.53
N VAL A 275 -3.60 10.75 -18.18
CA VAL A 275 -2.63 9.89 -18.89
C VAL A 275 -3.00 8.42 -18.74
N GLY A 276 -3.44 7.98 -17.56
CA GLY A 276 -3.92 6.61 -17.33
C GLY A 276 -5.10 6.24 -18.23
N ILE A 277 -6.06 7.15 -18.43
CA ILE A 277 -7.17 6.94 -19.36
C ILE A 277 -6.69 6.85 -20.80
N VAL A 278 -5.75 7.71 -21.21
CA VAL A 278 -5.20 7.69 -22.58
C VAL A 278 -4.51 6.35 -22.84
N ILE A 279 -3.68 5.88 -21.91
CA ILE A 279 -3.00 4.58 -22.01
C ILE A 279 -4.00 3.43 -22.04
N GLN A 280 -5.06 3.49 -21.21
CA GLN A 280 -6.10 2.46 -21.19
C GLN A 280 -6.84 2.33 -22.53
N LYS A 281 -6.90 3.40 -23.33
CA LYS A 281 -7.50 3.40 -24.68
C LYS A 281 -6.60 2.81 -25.76
N ILE A 282 -5.31 2.57 -25.49
CA ILE A 282 -4.40 1.95 -26.45
C ILE A 282 -4.90 0.52 -26.73
N PRO A 283 -5.27 0.19 -27.98
CA PRO A 283 -5.83 -1.11 -28.30
C PRO A 283 -4.82 -2.23 -28.00
N PHE A 284 -5.33 -3.36 -27.50
CA PHE A 284 -4.58 -4.56 -27.09
C PHE A 284 -3.63 -4.38 -25.90
N VAL A 285 -2.82 -3.33 -25.86
CA VAL A 285 -1.75 -3.13 -24.85
C VAL A 285 -2.28 -2.50 -23.57
N GLY A 286 -3.19 -1.51 -23.68
CA GLY A 286 -3.64 -0.70 -22.56
C GLY A 286 -4.21 -1.49 -21.38
N LYS A 287 -4.88 -2.63 -21.65
CA LYS A 287 -5.46 -3.50 -20.62
C LYS A 287 -4.44 -4.30 -19.81
N TRP A 288 -3.23 -4.46 -20.35
CA TRP A 288 -2.14 -5.20 -19.71
C TRP A 288 -1.22 -4.28 -18.91
N ILE A 289 -1.03 -3.05 -19.39
CA ILE A 289 -0.10 -2.09 -18.78
C ILE A 289 -0.76 -1.09 -17.81
N VAL A 290 -2.10 -1.01 -17.77
CA VAL A 290 -2.91 -0.17 -16.86
C VAL A 290 -4.17 -0.90 -16.39
#